data_AF-A0A660L3T2-F1
#
_entry.id   AF-A0A660L3T2-F1
#
_cell.length_a   1.000
_cell.length_b   1.000
_cell.length_c   1.000
_cell.angle_alpha   90.00
_cell.angle_beta   90.00
_cell.angle_gamma   90.00
#
_symmetry.space_group_name_H-M   'P 1'
#
loop_
_entity.id
_entity.type
_entity.pdbx_description
1 polymer ?
#
loop_
_entity_poly.entity_id
_entity_poly.type
_entity_poly.pdbx_seq_one_letter_code
_entity_poly.pdbx_strand_id
1 'polypeptide(L)'
;MPTDWTLISLADLVRRAVAIVDPPGEDPAVEEFAVRYEDADQPVRGILDGLEERVMWGVDEDAPIVMAQAVTLYLAHRPDEIDNTPEHVLAHAAKAEFDGNPPENVRAWLADQGVAL
;
A
#
# COMPACT_ATOMS: atom_id res chain seq x y z
N MET A 1 2.32 0.18 24.60
CA MET A 1 1.99 -1.20 24.22
C MET A 1 2.51 -1.37 22.81
N PRO A 2 3.38 -2.34 22.51
CA PRO A 2 3.71 -2.63 21.12
C PRO A 2 2.44 -3.13 20.41
N THR A 3 2.11 -2.54 19.28
CA THR A 3 1.00 -3.01 18.44
C THR A 3 1.40 -4.36 17.86
N ASP A 4 0.57 -5.38 18.06
CA ASP A 4 0.82 -6.68 17.45
C ASP A 4 0.41 -6.65 15.98
N TRP A 5 1.34 -6.25 15.13
CA TRP A 5 1.15 -6.18 13.68
C TRP A 5 0.87 -7.53 13.03
N THR A 6 1.05 -8.64 13.76
CA THR A 6 0.70 -9.97 13.24
C THR A 6 -0.80 -10.20 13.10
N LEU A 7 -1.61 -9.40 13.77
CA LEU A 7 -3.07 -9.47 13.76
C LEU A 7 -3.72 -8.30 13.02
N ILE A 8 -2.94 -7.50 12.29
CA ILE A 8 -3.50 -6.37 11.53
C ILE A 8 -4.57 -6.86 10.54
N SER A 9 -5.72 -6.18 10.54
CA SER A 9 -6.79 -6.44 9.59
C SER A 9 -6.41 -5.92 8.20
N LEU A 10 -7.04 -6.42 7.14
CA LEU A 10 -6.85 -5.85 5.80
C LEU A 10 -7.30 -4.40 5.76
N ALA A 11 -8.39 -4.06 6.45
CA ALA A 11 -8.88 -2.70 6.57
C ALA A 11 -7.83 -1.75 7.18
N ASP A 12 -7.20 -2.14 8.29
CA ASP A 12 -6.15 -1.34 8.94
C ASP A 12 -4.90 -1.21 8.07
N LEU A 13 -4.52 -2.29 7.38
CA LEU A 13 -3.37 -2.30 6.49
C LEU A 13 -3.59 -1.36 5.29
N VAL A 14 -4.76 -1.39 4.68
CA VAL A 14 -5.14 -0.49 3.58
C VAL A 14 -5.19 0.96 4.07
N ARG A 15 -5.79 1.22 5.24
CA ARG A 15 -5.76 2.56 5.85
C ARG A 15 -4.34 3.07 6.04
N ARG A 16 -3.42 2.20 6.48
CA ARG A 16 -2.01 2.55 6.63
C ARG A 16 -1.35 2.85 5.27
N ALA A 17 -1.63 2.04 4.24
CA ALA A 17 -1.10 2.24 2.90
C ALA A 17 -1.57 3.57 2.30
N VAL A 18 -2.87 3.87 2.41
CA VAL A 18 -3.46 5.14 1.96
C VAL A 18 -2.84 6.33 2.68
N ALA A 19 -2.67 6.27 4.00
CA ALA A 19 -2.02 7.35 4.75
C ALA A 19 -0.53 7.56 4.39
N ILE A 20 0.12 6.58 3.76
CA ILE A 20 1.49 6.70 3.24
C ILE A 20 1.50 7.33 1.84
N VAL A 21 0.55 6.93 0.99
CA VAL A 21 0.47 7.36 -0.42
C VAL A 21 -0.13 8.75 -0.55
N ASP A 22 -1.18 9.05 0.22
CA ASP A 22 -1.86 10.33 0.24
C ASP A 22 -1.97 10.85 1.68
N PRO A 23 -0.86 11.35 2.26
CA PRO A 23 -0.86 11.92 3.60
C PRO A 23 -1.87 13.06 3.84
N PRO A 24 -2.13 13.98 2.88
CA PRO A 24 -3.12 15.03 3.09
C PRO A 24 -4.57 14.52 2.93
N GLY A 25 -4.79 13.38 2.28
CA GLY A 25 -6.13 12.81 2.07
C GLY A 25 -6.91 13.60 1.02
N GLU A 26 -6.25 14.04 -0.05
CA GLU A 26 -6.83 14.89 -1.09
C GLU A 26 -7.13 14.14 -2.39
N ASP A 27 -6.67 12.89 -2.53
CA ASP A 27 -6.89 12.06 -3.72
C ASP A 27 -8.17 11.20 -3.56
N PRO A 28 -9.25 11.50 -4.29
CA PRO A 28 -10.52 10.79 -4.15
C PRO A 28 -10.43 9.32 -4.57
N ALA A 29 -9.52 8.96 -5.48
CA ALA A 29 -9.36 7.58 -5.89
C ALA A 29 -8.71 6.77 -4.77
N VAL A 30 -7.70 7.34 -4.11
CA VAL A 30 -7.03 6.71 -2.96
C VAL A 30 -8.02 6.57 -1.79
N GLU A 31 -8.88 7.56 -1.57
CA GLU A 31 -9.98 7.46 -0.59
C GLU A 31 -10.95 6.32 -0.95
N GLU A 32 -11.39 6.20 -2.20
CA GLU A 32 -12.27 5.11 -2.64
C GLU A 32 -11.65 3.74 -2.42
N PHE A 33 -10.33 3.60 -2.63
CA PHE A 33 -9.60 2.38 -2.33
C PHE A 33 -9.67 2.02 -0.84
N ALA A 34 -9.55 2.99 0.07
CA ALA A 34 -9.74 2.74 1.50
C ALA A 34 -11.17 2.29 1.83
N VAL A 35 -12.18 2.98 1.28
CA VAL A 35 -13.60 2.67 1.48
C VAL A 35 -13.93 1.25 1.03
N ARG A 36 -13.36 0.79 -0.09
CA ARG A 36 -13.56 -0.57 -0.61
C ARG A 36 -13.19 -1.67 0.39
N TYR A 37 -12.24 -1.41 1.29
CA TYR A 37 -11.73 -2.36 2.27
C TYR A 37 -12.08 -2.00 3.71
N GLU A 38 -12.93 -0.99 3.95
CA GLU A 38 -13.17 -0.46 5.30
C GLU A 38 -13.70 -1.50 6.29
N ASP A 39 -14.51 -2.45 5.78
CA ASP A 39 -15.13 -3.55 6.53
C ASP A 39 -14.30 -4.86 6.50
N ALA A 40 -13.09 -4.84 5.94
CA ALA A 40 -12.25 -6.03 5.80
C ALA A 40 -11.49 -6.38 7.11
N ASP A 41 -12.24 -6.72 8.16
CA ASP A 41 -11.74 -6.97 9.53
C ASP A 41 -10.93 -8.26 9.70
N GLN A 42 -10.84 -9.09 8.65
CA GLN A 42 -10.09 -10.34 8.69
C GLN A 42 -8.57 -10.09 8.80
N PRO A 43 -7.85 -10.86 9.65
CA PRO A 43 -6.40 -10.75 9.74
C PRO A 43 -5.72 -11.04 8.41
N VAL A 44 -4.81 -10.17 7.98
CA VAL A 44 -4.12 -10.27 6.68
C VAL A 44 -3.39 -11.61 6.52
N ARG A 45 -2.76 -12.11 7.59
CA ARG A 45 -2.07 -13.41 7.60
C ARG A 45 -2.96 -14.60 7.24
N GLY A 46 -4.26 -14.51 7.51
CA GLY A 46 -5.22 -15.56 7.20
C GLY A 46 -5.67 -15.57 5.74
N ILE A 47 -5.30 -14.56 4.96
CA ILE A 47 -5.77 -14.34 3.59
C ILE A 47 -4.63 -14.02 2.60
N LEU A 48 -3.37 -14.27 2.98
CA LEU A 48 -2.22 -14.00 2.11
C LEU A 48 -2.36 -14.71 0.77
N ASP A 49 -2.84 -15.95 0.80
CA ASP A 49 -3.21 -16.70 -0.40
C ASP A 49 -4.41 -16.02 -1.07
N GLY A 50 -4.18 -15.39 -2.23
CA GLY A 50 -5.20 -14.66 -2.98
C GLY A 50 -5.35 -13.18 -2.59
N LEU A 51 -4.51 -12.66 -1.68
CA LEU A 51 -4.50 -11.23 -1.35
C LEU A 51 -4.18 -10.36 -2.57
N GLU A 52 -3.20 -10.76 -3.36
CA GLU A 52 -2.79 -10.06 -4.58
C GLU A 52 -3.96 -9.93 -5.56
N GLU A 53 -4.61 -11.04 -5.93
CA GLU A 53 -5.78 -11.04 -6.81
C GLU A 53 -6.90 -10.15 -6.26
N ARG A 54 -7.10 -10.17 -4.94
CA ARG A 54 -8.10 -9.34 -4.27
C ARG A 54 -7.77 -7.86 -4.38
N VAL A 55 -6.56 -7.46 -3.99
CA VAL A 55 -6.11 -6.05 -3.93
C VAL A 55 -5.99 -5.43 -5.33
N MET A 56 -5.49 -6.20 -6.29
CA MET A 56 -5.33 -5.80 -7.68
C MET A 56 -6.61 -5.93 -8.50
N TRP A 57 -7.76 -6.25 -7.90
CA TRP A 57 -9.00 -6.34 -8.66
C TRP A 57 -9.54 -4.94 -9.03
N GLY A 58 -9.79 -4.73 -10.33
CA GLY A 58 -10.34 -3.48 -10.84
C GLY A 58 -9.32 -2.34 -10.92
N VAL A 59 -8.07 -2.65 -11.30
CA VAL A 59 -6.93 -1.71 -11.35
C VAL A 59 -7.26 -0.44 -12.12
N ASP A 60 -7.05 0.70 -11.46
CA ASP A 60 -6.77 1.98 -12.10
C ASP A 60 -5.25 2.06 -12.34
N GLU A 61 -4.83 2.53 -13.51
CA GLU A 61 -3.41 2.67 -13.87
C GLU A 61 -2.77 3.92 -13.22
N ASP A 62 -3.56 4.71 -12.49
CA ASP A 62 -3.11 5.87 -11.76
C ASP A 62 -2.08 5.52 -10.69
N ALA A 63 -0.95 6.24 -10.73
CA ALA A 63 0.22 5.97 -9.89
C ALA A 63 -0.08 5.91 -8.37
N PRO A 64 -0.90 6.81 -7.78
CA PRO A 64 -1.28 6.72 -6.37
C PRO A 64 -1.99 5.40 -6.04
N ILE A 65 -2.94 4.96 -6.87
CA ILE A 65 -3.69 3.70 -6.64
C ILE A 65 -2.77 2.50 -6.72
N VAL A 66 -1.99 2.44 -7.79
CA VAL A 66 -1.01 1.37 -8.01
C VAL A 66 -0.05 1.28 -6.82
N MET A 67 0.40 2.43 -6.29
CA MET A 67 1.28 2.46 -5.13
C MET A 67 0.56 2.10 -3.82
N ALA A 68 -0.71 2.46 -3.64
CA ALA A 68 -1.49 2.05 -2.46
C ALA A 68 -1.69 0.53 -2.42
N GLN A 69 -1.93 -0.08 -3.58
CA GLN A 69 -2.00 -1.53 -3.75
C GLN A 69 -0.64 -2.18 -3.45
N ALA A 70 0.43 -1.68 -4.07
CA ALA A 70 1.80 -2.19 -3.85
C ALA A 70 2.22 -2.10 -2.37
N VAL A 71 1.95 -0.97 -1.71
CA VAL A 71 2.25 -0.79 -0.27
C VAL A 71 1.43 -1.75 0.59
N THR A 72 0.15 -1.97 0.26
CA THR A 72 -0.69 -2.94 0.96
C THR A 72 -0.09 -4.35 0.86
N LEU A 73 0.28 -4.79 -0.34
CA LEU A 73 0.88 -6.11 -0.56
C LEU A 73 2.25 -6.25 0.09
N TYR A 74 3.05 -5.19 0.02
CA TYR A 74 4.36 -5.11 0.64
C TYR A 74 4.29 -5.31 2.16
N LEU A 75 3.48 -4.50 2.83
CA LEU A 75 3.33 -4.52 4.29
C LEU A 75 2.62 -5.78 4.78
N ALA A 76 1.76 -6.41 3.95
CA ALA A 76 1.18 -7.72 4.26
C ALA A 76 2.26 -8.80 4.47
N HIS A 77 3.34 -8.74 3.68
CA HIS A 77 4.48 -9.65 3.77
C HIS A 77 5.56 -9.16 4.74
N ARG A 78 5.59 -7.86 5.08
CA ARG A 78 6.55 -7.22 5.98
C ARG A 78 5.87 -6.36 7.05
N PRO A 79 5.10 -6.98 7.97
CA PRO A 79 4.40 -6.25 9.02
C PRO A 79 5.34 -5.53 10.00
N ASP A 80 6.62 -5.93 10.06
CA ASP A 80 7.67 -5.26 10.82
C ASP A 80 8.05 -3.88 10.26
N GLU A 81 7.71 -3.59 9.01
CA GLU A 81 8.01 -2.30 8.37
C GLU A 81 6.84 -1.31 8.42
N ILE A 82 5.71 -1.65 9.06
CA ILE A 82 4.52 -0.79 9.17
C ILE A 82 4.83 0.56 9.83
N ASP A 83 5.71 0.58 10.81
CA ASP A 83 6.11 1.77 11.57
C ASP A 83 7.28 2.54 10.93
N ASN A 84 7.75 2.12 9.76
CA ASN A 84 8.86 2.79 9.07
C ASN A 84 8.41 4.10 8.40
N THR A 85 9.37 4.86 7.86
CA THR A 85 9.05 6.13 7.20
C THR A 85 8.28 5.90 5.90
N PRO A 86 7.34 6.80 5.53
CA PRO A 86 6.60 6.68 4.27
C PRO A 86 7.50 6.50 3.05
N GLU A 87 8.60 7.25 2.97
CA GLU A 87 9.53 7.21 1.84
C GLU A 87 10.24 5.85 1.74
N HIS A 88 10.60 5.27 2.88
CA HIS A 88 11.19 3.94 2.93
C HIS A 88 10.22 2.88 2.41
N VAL A 89 8.98 2.91 2.92
CA VAL A 89 7.94 1.96 2.53
C VAL A 89 7.60 2.10 1.05
N LEU A 90 7.45 3.33 0.53
CA LEU A 90 7.19 3.59 -0.89
C LEU A 90 8.31 3.06 -1.78
N ALA A 91 9.57 3.35 -1.47
CA ALA A 91 10.71 2.86 -2.25
C ALA A 91 10.77 1.33 -2.27
N HIS A 92 10.60 0.70 -1.12
CA HIS A 92 10.68 -0.76 -1.01
C HIS A 92 9.48 -1.47 -1.62
N ALA A 93 8.27 -0.91 -1.50
CA ALA A 93 7.07 -1.42 -2.15
C ALA A 93 7.20 -1.34 -3.67
N ALA A 94 7.62 -0.19 -4.22
CA ALA A 94 7.86 -0.03 -5.65
C ALA A 94 8.93 -0.99 -6.16
N LYS A 95 10.01 -1.20 -5.39
CA LYS A 95 11.04 -2.16 -5.74
C LYS A 95 10.53 -3.61 -5.75
N ALA A 96 9.70 -3.97 -4.78
CA ALA A 96 9.13 -5.32 -4.68
C ALA A 96 8.11 -5.60 -5.78
N GLU A 97 7.26 -4.62 -6.11
CA GLU A 97 6.21 -4.74 -7.11
C GLU A 97 6.76 -4.77 -8.54
N PHE A 98 7.70 -3.87 -8.85
CA PHE A 98 8.16 -3.65 -10.22
C PHE A 98 9.56 -4.21 -10.51
N ASP A 99 10.09 -5.07 -9.64
CA ASP A 99 11.47 -5.56 -9.71
C ASP A 99 12.51 -4.43 -9.85
N GLY A 100 12.24 -3.28 -9.23
CA GLY A 100 13.07 -2.07 -9.31
C GLY A 100 12.93 -1.26 -10.61
N ASN A 101 11.99 -1.60 -11.48
CA ASN A 101 11.75 -0.89 -12.74
C ASN A 101 10.28 -0.44 -12.89
N PRO A 102 9.81 0.51 -12.05
CA PRO A 102 8.43 0.99 -12.14
C PRO A 102 8.16 1.71 -13.48
N PRO A 103 6.89 1.68 -13.93
CA PRO A 103 6.38 2.52 -15.01
C PRO A 103 6.69 4.01 -14.80
N GLU A 104 6.75 4.77 -15.90
CA GLU A 104 7.20 6.18 -15.87
C GLU A 104 6.27 7.07 -15.03
N ASN A 105 4.95 6.86 -15.10
CA ASN A 105 3.99 7.59 -14.27
C ASN A 105 4.23 7.36 -12.76
N VAL A 106 4.50 6.11 -12.36
CA VAL A 106 4.83 5.76 -10.97
C VAL A 106 6.17 6.36 -10.55
N ARG A 107 7.18 6.31 -11.42
CA ARG A 107 8.50 6.89 -11.16
C ARG A 107 8.43 8.41 -10.97
N ALA A 108 7.71 9.10 -11.84
CA ALA A 108 7.51 10.54 -11.75
C ALA A 108 6.77 10.92 -10.46
N TRP A 109 5.69 10.20 -10.15
CA TRP A 109 4.93 10.41 -8.93
C TRP A 109 5.78 10.17 -7.67
N LEU A 110 6.57 9.10 -7.61
CA LEU A 110 7.48 8.82 -6.49
C LEU A 110 8.51 9.95 -6.29
N ALA A 111 9.04 10.52 -7.37
CA ALA A 111 9.95 11.65 -7.29
C ALA A 111 9.27 12.90 -6.70
N ASP A 112 8.00 13.15 -7.04
CA ASP A 112 7.20 14.23 -6.46
C ASP A 112 6.93 14.02 -4.95
N GLN A 113 6.85 12.75 -4.51
CA GLN A 113 6.79 12.39 -3.08
C GLN A 113 8.17 12.47 -2.38
N GLY A 114 9.24 12.85 -3.09
CA GLY A 114 10.60 12.93 -2.54
C GLY A 114 11.28 11.57 -2.39
N VAL A 115 10.78 10.52 -3.05
CA VAL A 115 11.32 9.16 -3.00
C VAL A 115 12.30 8.92 -4.14
N ALA A 116 13.50 8.45 -3.80
CA ALA A 116 14.50 8.01 -4.78
C ALA A 116 14.53 6.48 -4.84
N LEU A 117 14.53 5.92 -6.06
CA LEU A 117 14.57 4.48 -6.35
C LEU A 117 16.00 3.96 -6.57
#